data_AF-A0A7C9VFR0-F1
#
_entry.id   AF-A0A7C9VFR0-F1
#
_cell.length_a   1.000
_cell.length_b   1.000
_cell.length_c   1.000
_cell.angle_alpha   90.00
_cell.angle_beta   90.00
_cell.angle_gamma   90.00
#
_symmetry.space_group_name_H-M   'P 1'
#
loop_
_entity.id
_entity.type
_entity.pdbx_description
1 polymer ?
#
loop_
_entity_poly.entity_id
_entity_poly.type
_entity_poly.pdbx_seq_one_letter_code
_entity_poly.pdbx_strand_id
1 'polypeptide(L)'
;IKQNCLIGQDKVDRMVRLSKINMMLIGGNISNISTGNSIIGNSNINRLMNKVDLIFNNPPFGAEYNINNFIGNDSFHILNNININSGSINSELAVLDKSISLLKPNGRLVIVVPDSVVSAKGIYEEFRKELMKICDIKAILELPAVTFAQAGTRTKTVIIYLQKKASKNKEIFMGVCNDVGYVVKERAGVPVKIQEGINEMYNISKSYLQNKGLENKKFNVIANSPSSTIISYSYIIDSVLNPSFYSADRLNSVIKLKSINNKEFDVKKLGEIVDFKSKSRKNLNVNDEIKHISVLHINSDSTIDLEQARQFKPISKGRLCESGDILFSKINPRIPRLAVVPETNEAFVCSNEFEIINVKD
;
A
#
# COMPACT_ATOMS: atom_id res chain seq x y z
N ILE A 1 10.71 19.94 -29.10
CA ILE A 1 9.71 18.88 -28.80
C ILE A 1 8.40 19.21 -29.52
N LYS A 2 7.80 18.28 -30.30
CA LYS A 2 6.61 18.55 -31.13
C LYS A 2 5.39 19.02 -30.29
N GLN A 3 4.44 19.69 -30.96
CA GLN A 3 3.26 20.32 -30.37
C GLN A 3 2.37 19.40 -29.51
N ASN A 4 2.44 18.07 -29.65
CA ASN A 4 1.64 17.11 -28.86
C ASN A 4 2.49 16.03 -28.14
N CYS A 5 3.75 16.33 -27.81
CA CYS A 5 4.67 15.30 -27.30
C CYS A 5 4.82 15.30 -25.77
N LEU A 6 4.84 16.47 -25.13
CA LEU A 6 4.79 16.62 -23.66
C LEU A 6 3.63 17.55 -23.29
N ILE A 7 2.78 17.10 -22.38
CA ILE A 7 1.57 17.81 -21.93
C ILE A 7 1.52 17.74 -20.41
N GLY A 8 1.07 18.82 -19.76
CA GLY A 8 0.95 18.88 -18.31
C GLY A 8 -0.20 19.77 -17.85
N GLN A 9 -0.69 19.52 -16.65
CA GLN A 9 -1.66 20.37 -15.98
C GLN A 9 -1.35 20.44 -14.49
N ASP A 10 -1.41 21.64 -13.92
CA ASP A 10 -1.28 21.86 -12.49
C ASP A 10 -2.37 22.84 -12.02
N LYS A 11 -2.87 22.69 -10.79
CA LYS A 11 -3.87 23.59 -10.21
C LYS A 11 -3.23 24.91 -9.76
N VAL A 12 -1.96 24.88 -9.36
CA VAL A 12 -1.24 26.03 -8.82
C VAL A 12 -0.59 26.80 -9.94
N ASP A 13 -1.11 27.99 -10.21
CA ASP A 13 -0.65 28.90 -11.27
C ASP A 13 0.87 29.21 -11.22
N ARG A 14 1.44 29.32 -10.01
CA ARG A 14 2.91 29.44 -9.84
C ARG A 14 3.66 28.23 -10.41
N MET A 15 3.18 27.01 -10.16
CA MET A 15 3.83 25.78 -10.63
C MET A 15 3.69 25.62 -12.15
N VAL A 16 2.57 26.08 -12.71
CA VAL A 16 2.37 26.16 -14.17
C VAL A 16 3.39 27.07 -14.82
N ARG A 17 3.61 28.28 -14.28
CA ARG A 17 4.63 29.21 -14.80
C ARG A 17 6.03 28.60 -14.76
N LEU A 18 6.43 28.03 -13.63
CA LEU A 18 7.74 27.38 -13.48
C LEU A 18 7.90 26.23 -14.47
N SER A 19 6.88 25.41 -14.64
CA SER A 19 6.89 24.29 -15.60
C SER A 19 6.98 24.79 -17.04
N LYS A 20 6.32 25.90 -17.39
CA LYS A 20 6.44 26.54 -18.71
C LYS A 20 7.85 27.06 -18.98
N ILE A 21 8.48 27.71 -17.99
CA ILE A 21 9.87 28.15 -18.11
C ILE A 21 10.79 26.95 -18.34
N ASN A 22 10.66 25.89 -17.55
CA ASN A 22 11.45 24.68 -17.71
C ASN A 22 11.24 24.03 -19.10
N MET A 23 9.98 23.96 -19.56
CA MET A 23 9.64 23.47 -20.90
C MET A 23 10.27 24.33 -22.01
N MET A 24 10.30 25.65 -21.85
CA MET A 24 10.92 26.57 -22.79
C MET A 24 12.44 26.35 -22.86
N LEU A 25 13.10 26.17 -21.71
CA LEU A 25 14.56 25.92 -21.64
C LEU A 25 14.99 24.65 -22.38
N ILE A 26 14.12 23.63 -22.44
CA ILE A 26 14.39 22.38 -23.20
C ILE A 26 13.85 22.41 -24.65
N GLY A 27 13.46 23.57 -25.17
CA GLY A 27 12.95 23.73 -26.53
C GLY A 27 11.58 23.06 -26.76
N GLY A 28 10.75 23.02 -25.71
CA GLY A 28 9.40 22.49 -25.74
C GLY A 28 8.32 23.54 -25.92
N ASN A 29 7.10 23.08 -26.22
CA ASN A 29 5.96 23.96 -26.42
C ASN A 29 5.24 24.28 -25.10
N ILE A 30 5.34 25.53 -24.66
CA ILE A 30 4.72 26.01 -23.41
C ILE A 30 3.18 25.97 -23.44
N SER A 31 2.55 25.98 -24.62
CA SER A 31 1.08 25.93 -24.74
C SER A 31 0.50 24.58 -24.29
N ASN A 32 1.35 23.58 -24.11
CA ASN A 32 0.96 22.24 -23.66
C ASN A 32 0.85 22.13 -22.13
N ILE A 33 1.18 23.19 -21.40
CA ILE A 33 1.06 23.22 -19.95
C ILE A 33 -0.08 24.19 -19.60
N SER A 34 -1.13 23.67 -18.98
CA SER A 34 -2.31 24.45 -18.60
C SER A 34 -2.52 24.51 -17.09
N THR A 35 -3.12 25.59 -16.62
CA THR A 35 -3.66 25.65 -15.26
C THR A 35 -5.01 24.95 -15.22
N GLY A 36 -5.26 24.11 -14.22
CA GLY A 36 -6.54 23.43 -14.05
C GLY A 36 -6.53 22.38 -12.96
N ASN A 37 -7.72 22.06 -12.43
CA ASN A 37 -7.88 20.96 -11.49
C ASN A 37 -8.12 19.66 -12.26
N SER A 38 -7.27 18.66 -12.05
CA SER A 38 -7.36 17.38 -12.77
C SER A 38 -8.47 16.45 -12.26
N ILE A 39 -8.96 16.68 -11.05
CA ILE A 39 -9.89 15.80 -10.32
C ILE A 39 -11.35 16.29 -10.44
N ILE A 40 -11.59 17.58 -10.19
CA ILE A 40 -12.96 18.13 -10.17
C ILE A 40 -13.15 19.24 -11.22
N GLY A 41 -14.40 19.39 -11.68
CA GLY A 41 -14.79 20.42 -12.65
C GLY A 41 -14.33 20.14 -14.08
N ASN A 42 -14.35 21.18 -14.91
CA ASN A 42 -13.97 21.11 -16.32
C ASN A 42 -12.44 21.16 -16.48
N SER A 43 -11.84 19.98 -16.48
CA SER A 43 -10.40 19.79 -16.64
C SER A 43 -10.00 19.72 -18.12
N ASN A 44 -9.07 20.56 -18.55
CA ASN A 44 -8.65 20.63 -19.97
C ASN A 44 -8.04 19.33 -20.48
N ILE A 45 -7.43 18.53 -19.61
CA ILE A 45 -6.87 17.22 -19.97
C ILE A 45 -7.95 16.17 -20.28
N ASN A 46 -9.23 16.43 -20.00
CA ASN A 46 -10.34 15.52 -20.38
C ASN A 46 -10.41 15.30 -21.90
N ARG A 47 -9.98 16.27 -22.71
CA ARG A 47 -9.89 16.12 -24.19
C ARG A 47 -8.91 15.02 -24.63
N LEU A 48 -8.03 14.58 -23.72
CA LEU A 48 -6.99 13.57 -23.93
C LEU A 48 -7.41 12.17 -23.44
N MET A 49 -8.66 11.99 -23.02
CA MET A 49 -9.20 10.66 -22.71
C MET A 49 -8.90 9.68 -23.86
N ASN A 50 -8.34 8.52 -23.51
CA ASN A 50 -7.90 7.47 -24.43
C ASN A 50 -6.90 7.93 -25.52
N LYS A 51 -6.09 8.98 -25.29
CA LYS A 51 -5.14 9.53 -26.28
C LYS A 51 -3.69 9.57 -25.82
N VAL A 52 -3.38 9.24 -24.57
CA VAL A 52 -2.02 9.34 -24.02
C VAL A 52 -1.29 7.99 -24.06
N ASP A 53 -0.07 7.98 -24.58
CA ASP A 53 0.75 6.76 -24.70
C ASP A 53 1.52 6.44 -23.41
N LEU A 54 1.99 7.47 -22.71
CA LEU A 54 2.81 7.36 -21.51
C LEU A 54 2.53 8.51 -20.54
N ILE A 55 2.33 8.18 -19.27
CA ILE A 55 2.16 9.15 -18.18
C ILE A 55 3.21 8.86 -17.10
N PHE A 56 3.90 9.92 -16.66
CA PHE A 56 4.65 9.94 -15.42
C PHE A 56 3.97 10.91 -14.46
N ASN A 57 3.70 10.49 -13.23
CA ASN A 57 3.00 11.34 -12.28
C ASN A 57 3.45 11.12 -10.82
N ASN A 58 3.44 12.19 -10.05
CA ASN A 58 3.60 12.18 -8.60
C ASN A 58 2.54 13.12 -8.01
N PRO A 59 1.28 12.66 -7.89
CA PRO A 59 0.20 13.50 -7.38
C PRO A 59 0.44 13.91 -5.93
N PRO A 60 -0.19 15.00 -5.45
CA PRO A 60 -0.29 15.25 -4.01
C PRO A 60 -1.05 14.11 -3.32
N PHE A 61 -0.71 13.83 -2.06
CA PHE A 61 -1.30 12.76 -1.26
C PHE A 61 -2.20 13.29 -0.15
N GLY A 62 -3.26 12.55 0.18
CA GLY A 62 -4.06 12.78 1.38
C GLY A 62 -5.09 13.90 1.31
N ALA A 63 -5.32 14.52 0.14
CA ALA A 63 -6.48 15.39 -0.03
C ALA A 63 -7.75 14.54 -0.22
N GLU A 64 -8.84 14.93 0.43
CA GLU A 64 -10.10 14.18 0.38
C GLU A 64 -11.16 14.88 -0.48
N TYR A 65 -11.87 14.10 -1.28
CA TYR A 65 -12.94 14.56 -2.17
C TYR A 65 -14.21 13.77 -1.90
N ASN A 66 -15.37 14.43 -1.91
CA ASN A 66 -16.64 13.73 -1.79
C ASN A 66 -16.84 12.77 -2.99
N ILE A 67 -17.28 11.53 -2.73
CA ILE A 67 -17.51 10.50 -3.76
C ILE A 67 -18.46 10.96 -4.88
N ASN A 68 -19.43 11.83 -4.56
CA ASN A 68 -20.40 12.35 -5.52
C ASN A 68 -19.76 13.13 -6.67
N ASN A 69 -18.51 13.58 -6.54
CA ASN A 69 -17.78 14.22 -7.65
C ASN A 69 -17.40 13.25 -8.78
N PHE A 70 -17.41 11.94 -8.51
CA PHE A 70 -16.93 10.91 -9.42
C PHE A 70 -18.06 10.08 -10.03
N ILE A 71 -19.17 9.93 -9.31
CA ILE A 71 -20.34 9.14 -9.74
C ILE A 71 -20.89 9.71 -11.05
N GLY A 72 -21.00 8.85 -12.07
CA GLY A 72 -21.49 9.21 -13.41
C GLY A 72 -20.48 9.97 -14.28
N ASN A 73 -19.24 10.18 -13.81
CA ASN A 73 -18.20 10.84 -14.58
C ASN A 73 -17.29 9.82 -15.28
N ASP A 74 -17.38 9.74 -16.61
CA ASP A 74 -16.61 8.81 -17.45
C ASP A 74 -15.08 8.93 -17.31
N SER A 75 -14.59 10.03 -16.72
CA SER A 75 -13.17 10.20 -16.40
C SER A 75 -12.66 9.29 -15.29
N PHE A 76 -13.55 8.63 -14.54
CA PHE A 76 -13.25 7.84 -13.35
C PHE A 76 -13.93 6.46 -13.42
N HIS A 77 -13.40 5.58 -14.26
CA HIS A 77 -14.03 4.30 -14.55
C HIS A 77 -14.01 3.35 -13.35
N ILE A 78 -12.89 3.30 -12.61
CA ILE A 78 -12.76 2.42 -11.45
C ILE A 78 -13.70 2.88 -10.34
N LEU A 79 -13.71 4.17 -10.00
CA LEU A 79 -14.54 4.70 -8.91
C LEU A 79 -16.03 4.51 -9.18
N ASN A 80 -16.46 4.54 -10.45
CA ASN A 80 -17.86 4.26 -10.83
C ASN A 80 -18.26 2.78 -10.70
N ASN A 81 -17.30 1.86 -10.62
CA ASN A 81 -17.55 0.41 -10.52
C ASN A 81 -17.40 -0.14 -9.09
N ILE A 82 -17.00 0.69 -8.12
CA ILE A 82 -16.89 0.29 -6.72
C ILE A 82 -18.24 0.56 -6.03
N ASN A 83 -18.68 -0.40 -5.19
CA ASN A 83 -19.96 -0.30 -4.48
C ASN A 83 -19.87 0.63 -3.25
N ILE A 84 -19.77 1.94 -3.49
CA ILE A 84 -19.70 2.98 -2.44
C ILE A 84 -20.62 4.14 -2.81
N ASN A 85 -21.64 4.36 -1.98
CA ASN A 85 -22.66 5.40 -2.21
C ASN A 85 -22.46 6.65 -1.35
N SER A 86 -21.49 6.66 -0.42
CA SER A 86 -21.20 7.81 0.45
C SER A 86 -19.77 7.75 0.99
N GLY A 87 -19.21 8.91 1.35
CA GLY A 87 -17.88 9.03 1.94
C GLY A 87 -16.93 9.93 1.14
N SER A 88 -15.65 9.88 1.52
CA SER A 88 -14.56 10.59 0.87
C SER A 88 -13.63 9.65 0.10
N ILE A 89 -13.02 10.19 -0.95
CA ILE A 89 -12.02 9.55 -1.80
C ILE A 89 -10.73 10.34 -1.71
N ASN A 90 -9.65 9.65 -1.40
CA ASN A 90 -8.34 10.26 -1.39
C ASN A 90 -7.87 10.61 -2.81
N SER A 91 -7.15 11.72 -2.93
CA SER A 91 -6.59 12.27 -4.17
C SER A 91 -5.82 11.25 -4.98
N GLU A 92 -5.02 10.40 -4.33
CA GLU A 92 -4.19 9.39 -4.98
C GLU A 92 -5.02 8.36 -5.77
N LEU A 93 -6.19 7.95 -5.26
CA LEU A 93 -7.10 7.04 -5.98
C LEU A 93 -7.76 7.76 -7.15
N ALA A 94 -8.24 8.99 -6.93
CA ALA A 94 -8.87 9.78 -7.97
C ALA A 94 -7.90 10.09 -9.12
N VAL A 95 -6.66 10.50 -8.82
CA VAL A 95 -5.65 10.78 -9.84
C VAL A 95 -5.19 9.51 -10.55
N LEU A 96 -5.09 8.37 -9.84
CA LEU A 96 -4.77 7.09 -10.47
C LEU A 96 -5.83 6.70 -11.50
N ASP A 97 -7.11 6.72 -11.14
CA ASP A 97 -8.23 6.41 -12.05
C ASP A 97 -8.28 7.41 -13.22
N LYS A 98 -8.13 8.71 -12.92
CA LYS A 98 -8.06 9.76 -13.93
C LYS A 98 -6.91 9.52 -14.91
N SER A 99 -5.73 9.15 -14.42
CA SER A 99 -4.57 8.88 -15.28
C SER A 99 -4.84 7.70 -16.22
N ILE A 100 -5.51 6.65 -15.73
CA ILE A 100 -5.88 5.49 -16.53
C ILE A 100 -6.92 5.85 -17.61
N SER A 101 -7.88 6.74 -17.34
CA SER A 101 -8.84 7.17 -18.36
C SER A 101 -8.21 7.97 -19.50
N LEU A 102 -7.09 8.65 -19.25
CA LEU A 102 -6.31 9.36 -20.28
C LEU A 102 -5.51 8.43 -21.19
N LEU A 103 -5.10 7.27 -20.69
CA LEU A 103 -4.29 6.32 -21.46
C LEU A 103 -5.06 5.72 -22.64
N LYS A 104 -4.40 5.63 -23.80
CA LYS A 104 -4.80 4.76 -24.91
C LYS A 104 -4.78 3.28 -24.46
N PRO A 105 -5.45 2.37 -25.20
CA PRO A 105 -5.13 0.95 -25.11
C PRO A 105 -3.62 0.72 -25.27
N ASN A 106 -3.03 -0.16 -24.47
CA ASN A 106 -1.59 -0.38 -24.33
C ASN A 106 -0.77 0.79 -23.77
N GLY A 107 -1.40 1.92 -23.42
CA GLY A 107 -0.74 3.06 -22.80
C GLY A 107 -0.17 2.70 -21.42
N ARG A 108 0.88 3.40 -21.02
CA ARG A 108 1.66 3.09 -19.81
C ARG A 108 1.57 4.22 -18.79
N LEU A 109 1.49 3.88 -17.52
CA LEU A 109 1.54 4.84 -16.41
C LEU A 109 2.59 4.40 -15.41
N VAL A 110 3.45 5.35 -15.03
CA VAL A 110 4.37 5.24 -13.90
C VAL A 110 3.96 6.31 -12.90
N ILE A 111 3.51 5.90 -11.72
CA ILE A 111 2.95 6.82 -10.72
C ILE A 111 3.52 6.53 -9.34
N VAL A 112 3.87 7.60 -8.62
CA VAL A 112 4.23 7.54 -7.20
C VAL A 112 2.97 7.71 -6.37
N VAL A 113 2.72 6.81 -5.43
CA VAL A 113 1.56 6.87 -4.53
C VAL A 113 1.94 6.40 -3.12
N PRO A 114 1.16 6.72 -2.08
CA PRO A 114 1.34 6.13 -0.76
C PRO A 114 1.15 4.61 -0.80
N ASP A 115 1.80 3.90 0.12
CA ASP A 115 1.70 2.45 0.27
C ASP A 115 0.27 1.96 0.57
N SER A 116 -0.59 2.82 1.11
CA SER A 116 -2.03 2.56 1.29
C SER A 116 -2.71 2.11 -0.01
N VAL A 117 -2.32 2.66 -1.16
CA VAL A 117 -2.88 2.28 -2.46
C VAL A 117 -2.67 0.80 -2.77
N VAL A 118 -1.54 0.23 -2.33
CA VAL A 118 -1.19 -1.19 -2.59
C VAL A 118 -1.50 -2.14 -1.42
N SER A 119 -1.92 -1.63 -0.25
CA SER A 119 -2.02 -2.44 0.96
C SER A 119 -3.27 -2.22 1.82
N ALA A 120 -3.84 -1.02 1.83
CA ALA A 120 -4.95 -0.67 2.72
C ALA A 120 -6.23 -1.41 2.34
N LYS A 121 -7.07 -1.73 3.34
CA LYS A 121 -8.36 -2.40 3.16
C LYS A 121 -9.48 -1.44 2.77
N GLY A 122 -10.71 -1.95 2.66
CA GLY A 122 -11.90 -1.15 2.38
C GLY A 122 -11.88 -0.64 0.95
N ILE A 123 -12.11 0.67 0.76
CA ILE A 123 -12.17 1.27 -0.58
C ILE A 123 -10.90 1.02 -1.42
N TYR A 124 -9.74 1.04 -0.78
CA TYR A 124 -8.47 0.78 -1.46
C TYR A 124 -8.39 -0.65 -2.01
N GLU A 125 -8.94 -1.62 -1.28
CA GLU A 125 -9.00 -3.01 -1.73
C GLU A 125 -9.94 -3.18 -2.91
N GLU A 126 -11.15 -2.61 -2.84
CA GLU A 126 -12.11 -2.61 -3.95
C GLU A 126 -11.54 -1.91 -5.18
N PHE A 127 -10.86 -0.79 -5.00
CA PHE A 127 -10.16 -0.09 -6.07
C PHE A 127 -9.12 -0.99 -6.74
N ARG A 128 -8.30 -1.71 -5.96
CA ARG A 128 -7.32 -2.64 -6.53
C ARG A 128 -7.97 -3.78 -7.30
N LYS A 129 -9.09 -4.32 -6.83
CA LYS A 129 -9.85 -5.37 -7.54
C LYS A 129 -10.28 -4.88 -8.92
N GLU A 130 -10.85 -3.68 -9.02
CA GLU A 130 -11.23 -3.08 -10.30
C GLU A 130 -10.02 -2.71 -11.17
N LEU A 131 -8.97 -2.14 -10.57
CA LEU A 131 -7.72 -1.80 -11.26
C LEU A 131 -7.13 -3.02 -11.98
N MET A 132 -7.07 -4.17 -11.32
CA MET A 132 -6.54 -5.43 -11.87
C MET A 132 -7.41 -6.01 -13.00
N LYS A 133 -8.68 -5.59 -13.15
CA LYS A 133 -9.54 -6.01 -14.28
C LYS A 133 -9.23 -5.26 -15.57
N ILE A 134 -8.70 -4.04 -15.47
CA ILE A 134 -8.52 -3.13 -16.63
C ILE A 134 -7.06 -2.78 -16.93
N CYS A 135 -6.14 -3.02 -16.00
CA CYS A 135 -4.73 -2.73 -16.14
C CYS A 135 -3.85 -3.94 -15.79
N ASP A 136 -2.77 -4.10 -16.56
CA ASP A 136 -1.66 -4.97 -16.25
C ASP A 136 -0.68 -4.22 -15.35
N ILE A 137 -0.53 -4.66 -14.10
CA ILE A 137 0.49 -4.13 -13.20
C ILE A 137 1.80 -4.81 -13.55
N LYS A 138 2.75 -4.04 -14.08
CA LYS A 138 4.04 -4.55 -14.56
C LYS A 138 5.07 -4.58 -13.44
N ALA A 139 5.10 -3.55 -12.59
CA ALA A 139 5.97 -3.51 -11.44
C ALA A 139 5.39 -2.66 -10.30
N ILE A 140 5.75 -3.01 -9.06
CA ILE A 140 5.55 -2.18 -7.88
C ILE A 140 6.88 -2.10 -7.14
N LEU A 141 7.39 -0.89 -6.94
CA LEU A 141 8.68 -0.64 -6.30
C LEU A 141 8.45 0.13 -5.01
N GLU A 142 8.70 -0.49 -3.86
CA GLU A 142 8.61 0.15 -2.56
C GLU A 142 9.83 1.06 -2.34
N LEU A 143 9.58 2.27 -1.83
CA LEU A 143 10.61 3.25 -1.54
C LEU A 143 10.79 3.43 -0.02
N PRO A 144 11.99 3.82 0.43
CA PRO A 144 12.23 4.16 1.84
C PRO A 144 11.33 5.30 2.30
N ALA A 145 10.89 5.27 3.56
CA ALA A 145 10.07 6.33 4.15
C ALA A 145 10.73 7.72 4.07
N VAL A 146 12.06 7.78 4.09
CA VAL A 146 12.84 9.02 4.00
C VAL A 146 12.78 9.70 2.63
N THR A 147 12.36 8.99 1.57
CA THR A 147 12.42 9.47 0.18
C THR A 147 11.65 10.77 -0.02
N PHE A 148 10.46 10.87 0.58
CA PHE A 148 9.56 12.03 0.48
C PHE A 148 9.29 12.71 1.83
N ALA A 149 10.03 12.36 2.88
CA ALA A 149 9.82 12.90 4.23
C ALA A 149 9.81 14.44 4.29
N GLN A 150 10.68 15.08 3.51
CA GLN A 150 10.77 16.54 3.45
C GLN A 150 9.62 17.22 2.71
N ALA A 151 8.92 16.49 1.83
CA ALA A 151 7.70 17.00 1.21
C ALA A 151 6.50 16.95 2.18
N GLY A 152 6.73 16.56 3.44
CA GLY A 152 5.71 16.43 4.49
C GLY A 152 5.08 15.05 4.57
N THR A 153 5.51 14.09 3.73
CA THR A 153 4.95 12.74 3.70
C THR A 153 5.63 11.85 4.74
N ARG A 154 4.89 11.39 5.75
CA ARG A 154 5.39 10.41 6.74
C ARG A 154 5.12 8.95 6.36
N THR A 155 4.34 8.73 5.31
CA THR A 155 3.99 7.39 4.81
C THR A 155 5.06 6.88 3.85
N LYS A 156 5.22 5.56 3.80
CA LYS A 156 5.99 4.93 2.73
C LYS A 156 5.28 5.16 1.40
N THR A 157 6.07 5.28 0.34
CA THR A 157 5.56 5.46 -1.02
C THR A 157 6.00 4.30 -1.88
N VAL A 158 5.23 4.04 -2.94
CA VAL A 158 5.55 3.05 -3.95
C VAL A 158 5.51 3.70 -5.33
N ILE A 159 6.32 3.19 -6.25
CA ILE A 159 6.20 3.44 -7.69
C ILE A 159 5.39 2.30 -8.27
N ILE A 160 4.25 2.60 -8.89
CA ILE A 160 3.47 1.63 -9.65
C ILE A 160 3.73 1.87 -11.14
N TYR A 161 4.20 0.84 -11.83
CA TYR A 161 4.23 0.79 -13.28
C TYR A 161 3.11 -0.12 -13.78
N LEU A 162 2.17 0.46 -14.51
CA LEU A 162 1.06 -0.26 -15.11
C LEU A 162 0.92 0.03 -16.61
N GLN A 163 0.23 -0.88 -17.28
CA GLN A 163 -0.16 -0.76 -18.68
C GLN A 163 -1.66 -0.98 -18.82
N LYS A 164 -2.37 -0.03 -19.43
CA LYS A 164 -3.81 -0.17 -19.71
C LYS A 164 -4.00 -1.27 -20.75
N LYS A 165 -4.77 -2.30 -20.38
CA LYS A 165 -5.05 -3.54 -21.14
C LYS A 165 -4.23 -3.74 -22.42
N ALA A 166 -3.20 -4.59 -22.31
CA ALA A 166 -2.42 -5.13 -23.42
C ALA A 166 -2.54 -6.66 -23.54
N SER A 167 -2.72 -7.34 -22.41
CA SER A 167 -2.89 -8.80 -22.29
C SER A 167 -3.50 -9.11 -20.92
N LYS A 168 -3.78 -10.36 -20.55
CA LYS A 168 -3.90 -10.72 -19.12
C LYS A 168 -2.49 -10.98 -18.61
N ASN A 169 -1.84 -9.98 -18.00
CA ASN A 169 -0.53 -10.19 -17.41
C ASN A 169 -0.62 -11.29 -16.34
N LYS A 170 0.35 -12.21 -16.33
CA LYS A 170 0.35 -13.36 -15.42
C LYS A 170 1.10 -13.09 -14.12
N GLU A 171 1.87 -12.01 -14.09
CA GLU A 171 2.83 -11.74 -13.02
C GLU A 171 3.11 -10.25 -12.80
N ILE A 172 3.65 -9.94 -11.63
CA ILE A 172 4.02 -8.61 -11.17
C ILE A 172 5.46 -8.67 -10.65
N PHE A 173 6.33 -7.77 -11.13
CA PHE A 173 7.63 -7.57 -10.51
C PHE A 173 7.50 -6.72 -9.25
N MET A 174 8.11 -7.16 -8.15
CA MET A 174 8.09 -6.44 -6.88
C MET A 174 9.51 -6.18 -6.40
N GLY A 175 9.85 -4.91 -6.19
CA GLY A 175 11.14 -4.47 -5.69
C GLY A 175 11.00 -3.74 -4.35
N VAL A 176 11.90 -4.01 -3.41
CA VAL A 176 12.00 -3.26 -2.15
C VAL A 176 13.30 -2.49 -2.14
N CYS A 177 13.20 -1.17 -2.22
CA CYS A 177 14.32 -0.26 -2.05
C CYS A 177 14.37 0.22 -0.59
N ASN A 178 15.50 -0.01 0.07
CA ASN A 178 15.79 0.44 1.42
C ASN A 178 16.70 1.68 1.44
N ASP A 179 17.45 1.89 0.36
CA ASP A 179 18.36 3.02 0.22
C ASP A 179 18.31 3.63 -1.19
N VAL A 180 18.04 4.94 -1.25
CA VAL A 180 17.99 5.72 -2.49
C VAL A 180 19.32 6.38 -2.83
N GLY A 181 20.36 6.14 -2.01
CA GLY A 181 21.72 6.65 -2.20
C GLY A 181 21.88 8.14 -1.88
N TYR A 182 20.93 8.71 -1.14
CA TYR A 182 21.06 10.04 -0.60
C TYR A 182 20.30 10.18 0.72
N VAL A 183 20.78 11.10 1.54
CA VAL A 183 20.05 11.67 2.65
C VAL A 183 19.79 13.14 2.38
N VAL A 184 18.80 13.71 3.05
CA VAL A 184 18.58 15.15 2.97
C VAL A 184 18.79 15.78 4.33
N LYS A 185 19.73 16.74 4.39
CA LYS A 185 20.08 17.48 5.61
C LYS A 185 19.72 18.94 5.39
N GLU A 186 19.27 19.61 6.45
CA GLU A 186 19.08 21.07 6.41
C GLU A 186 20.43 21.77 6.57
N ARG A 187 20.70 22.76 5.71
CA ARG A 187 21.82 23.68 5.84
C ARG A 187 21.30 25.10 5.68
N ALA A 188 21.42 25.92 6.73
CA ALA A 188 20.91 27.29 6.76
C ALA A 188 19.41 27.40 6.35
N GLY A 189 18.57 26.47 6.81
CA GLY A 189 17.14 26.43 6.49
C GLY A 189 16.81 25.96 5.07
N VAL A 190 17.81 25.55 4.28
CA VAL A 190 17.62 24.99 2.94
C VAL A 190 17.87 23.48 2.95
N PRO A 191 16.96 22.65 2.41
CA PRO A 191 17.21 21.22 2.27
C PRO A 191 18.29 20.96 1.22
N VAL A 192 19.34 20.25 1.61
CA VAL A 192 20.44 19.85 0.74
C VAL A 192 20.52 18.33 0.67
N LYS A 193 20.46 17.80 -0.57
CA LYS A 193 20.68 16.36 -0.82
C LYS A 193 22.17 16.07 -0.75
N ILE A 194 22.54 15.10 0.08
CA ILE A 194 23.91 14.64 0.26
C ILE A 194 23.92 13.18 -0.17
N GLN A 195 24.79 12.85 -1.12
CA GLN A 195 24.99 11.47 -1.54
C GLN A 195 25.59 10.69 -0.37
N GLU A 196 24.85 9.69 0.08
CA GLU A 196 25.18 8.86 1.24
C GLU A 196 24.46 7.53 1.02
N GLY A 197 25.14 6.40 1.23
CA GLY A 197 24.58 5.08 0.97
C GLY A 197 24.66 4.62 -0.48
N ILE A 198 23.82 3.63 -0.84
CA ILE A 198 23.78 2.97 -2.16
C ILE A 198 22.41 3.18 -2.77
N ASN A 199 22.35 3.66 -4.02
CA ASN A 199 21.09 3.74 -4.74
C ASN A 199 20.64 2.35 -5.23
N GLU A 200 19.88 1.64 -4.41
CA GLU A 200 19.39 0.30 -4.68
C GLU A 200 18.44 0.25 -5.89
N MET A 201 17.77 1.36 -6.24
CA MET A 201 16.88 1.43 -7.41
C MET A 201 17.59 1.05 -8.71
N TYR A 202 18.89 1.34 -8.83
CA TYR A 202 19.67 0.95 -9.99
C TYR A 202 19.77 -0.58 -10.11
N ASN A 203 20.06 -1.27 -9.00
CA ASN A 203 20.14 -2.73 -8.98
C ASN A 203 18.77 -3.37 -9.21
N ILE A 204 17.71 -2.83 -8.59
CA ILE A 204 16.32 -3.27 -8.82
C ILE A 204 15.95 -3.11 -10.31
N SER A 205 16.35 -2.01 -10.95
CA SER A 205 16.09 -1.79 -12.38
C SER A 205 16.81 -2.81 -13.27
N LYS A 206 18.04 -3.21 -12.92
CA LYS A 206 18.76 -4.29 -13.61
C LYS A 206 18.03 -5.62 -13.46
N SER A 207 17.62 -5.96 -12.23
CA SER A 207 16.84 -7.16 -11.96
C SER A 207 15.52 -7.17 -12.75
N TYR A 208 14.87 -6.01 -12.90
CA TYR A 208 13.69 -5.88 -13.74
C TYR A 208 14.01 -6.11 -15.22
N LEU A 209 15.07 -5.53 -15.76
CA LEU A 209 15.39 -5.64 -17.20
C LEU A 209 15.92 -7.03 -17.59
N GLN A 210 16.58 -7.74 -16.66
CA GLN A 210 17.16 -9.06 -16.90
C GLN A 210 16.20 -10.22 -16.61
N ASN A 211 14.98 -9.91 -16.16
CA ASN A 211 14.01 -10.94 -15.78
C ASN A 211 13.55 -11.75 -17.01
N LYS A 212 13.35 -13.06 -16.82
CA LYS A 212 12.84 -13.98 -17.86
C LYS A 212 11.38 -14.39 -17.63
N GLY A 213 10.66 -13.70 -16.72
CA GLY A 213 9.32 -14.06 -16.26
C GLY A 213 9.24 -15.36 -15.45
N LEU A 214 8.01 -15.84 -15.19
CA LEU A 214 7.72 -17.09 -14.47
C LEU A 214 7.53 -18.28 -15.42
N GLU A 215 8.36 -19.31 -15.24
CA GLU A 215 8.18 -20.63 -15.86
C GLU A 215 7.26 -21.52 -14.99
N ASN A 216 5.94 -21.29 -15.03
CA ASN A 216 4.92 -22.06 -14.30
C ASN A 216 5.06 -22.09 -12.76
N LYS A 217 5.85 -21.18 -12.19
CA LYS A 217 5.99 -21.03 -10.73
C LYS A 217 4.99 -20.01 -10.19
N LYS A 218 4.60 -20.16 -8.91
CA LYS A 218 3.78 -19.16 -8.19
C LYS A 218 4.54 -17.85 -7.97
N PHE A 219 5.85 -17.94 -7.78
CA PHE A 219 6.75 -16.80 -7.64
C PHE A 219 8.18 -17.19 -8.00
N ASN A 220 9.04 -16.20 -8.19
CA ASN A 220 10.49 -16.34 -8.36
C ASN A 220 11.22 -15.25 -7.57
N VAL A 221 12.32 -15.62 -6.90
CA VAL A 221 13.20 -14.67 -6.22
C VAL A 221 14.37 -14.38 -7.16
N ILE A 222 14.49 -13.13 -7.62
CA ILE A 222 15.56 -12.71 -8.53
C ILE A 222 16.81 -12.31 -7.75
N ALA A 223 16.62 -11.52 -6.68
CA ALA A 223 17.69 -11.04 -5.82
C ALA A 223 17.20 -10.91 -4.38
N ASN A 224 18.09 -11.23 -3.42
CA ASN A 224 17.80 -11.09 -1.98
C ASN A 224 18.02 -9.65 -1.49
N SER A 225 19.07 -8.98 -2.00
CA SER A 225 19.45 -7.63 -1.59
C SER A 225 19.94 -6.82 -2.81
N PRO A 226 19.25 -5.74 -3.21
CA PRO A 226 17.89 -5.38 -2.78
C PRO A 226 16.87 -6.45 -3.19
N SER A 227 15.84 -6.65 -2.38
CA SER A 227 14.83 -7.68 -2.63
C SER A 227 14.11 -7.40 -3.95
N SER A 228 14.23 -8.34 -4.89
CA SER A 228 13.56 -8.29 -6.20
C SER A 228 12.91 -9.63 -6.50
N THR A 229 11.60 -9.63 -6.73
CA THR A 229 10.80 -10.85 -6.89
C THR A 229 9.81 -10.71 -8.05
N ILE A 230 9.35 -11.85 -8.57
CA ILE A 230 8.26 -11.93 -9.55
C ILE A 230 7.14 -12.75 -8.92
N ILE A 231 5.94 -12.22 -8.90
CA ILE A 231 4.79 -12.83 -8.23
C ILE A 231 3.69 -13.07 -9.25
N SER A 232 3.19 -14.31 -9.33
CA SER A 232 2.01 -14.60 -10.16
C SER A 232 0.79 -13.91 -9.58
N TYR A 233 -0.10 -13.38 -10.43
CA TYR A 233 -1.41 -12.86 -9.98
C TYR A 233 -2.20 -13.90 -9.18
N SER A 234 -2.07 -15.19 -9.51
CA SER A 234 -2.72 -16.29 -8.78
C SER A 234 -2.16 -16.51 -7.37
N TYR A 235 -1.00 -15.93 -7.06
CA TYR A 235 -0.35 -16.00 -5.74
C TYR A 235 -0.61 -14.74 -4.90
N ILE A 236 -1.29 -13.73 -5.44
CA ILE A 236 -1.66 -12.54 -4.70
C ILE A 236 -2.73 -12.90 -3.66
N ILE A 237 -2.48 -12.55 -2.40
CA ILE A 237 -3.35 -12.84 -1.26
C ILE A 237 -4.13 -11.56 -0.92
N ASP A 238 -5.45 -11.67 -0.79
CA ASP A 238 -6.36 -10.59 -0.35
C ASP A 238 -6.16 -9.25 -1.10
N SER A 239 -5.80 -9.32 -2.39
CA SER A 239 -5.46 -8.14 -3.20
C SER A 239 -4.35 -7.26 -2.60
N VAL A 240 -3.52 -7.80 -1.69
CA VAL A 240 -2.35 -7.10 -1.15
C VAL A 240 -1.25 -7.14 -2.20
N LEU A 241 -0.78 -5.96 -2.60
CA LEU A 241 0.23 -5.76 -3.64
C LEU A 241 1.52 -5.12 -3.09
N ASN A 242 1.69 -5.12 -1.77
CA ASN A 242 2.84 -4.51 -1.11
C ASN A 242 4.13 -5.34 -1.35
N PRO A 243 5.21 -4.76 -1.93
CA PRO A 243 6.45 -5.47 -2.20
C PRO A 243 7.09 -6.12 -0.96
N SER A 244 7.11 -5.46 0.20
CA SER A 244 7.64 -6.07 1.43
C SER A 244 6.92 -7.36 1.85
N PHE A 245 5.62 -7.49 1.54
CA PHE A 245 4.86 -8.73 1.79
C PHE A 245 5.28 -9.87 0.86
N TYR A 246 5.85 -9.58 -0.30
CA TYR A 246 6.41 -10.57 -1.23
C TYR A 246 7.92 -10.42 -1.37
N SER A 247 8.59 -9.95 -0.32
CA SER A 247 10.03 -9.81 -0.27
C SER A 247 10.73 -11.17 -0.41
N ALA A 248 11.96 -11.14 -0.93
CA ALA A 248 12.81 -12.30 -1.10
C ALA A 248 12.95 -13.10 0.21
N ASP A 249 13.21 -12.43 1.33
CA ASP A 249 13.36 -13.07 2.64
C ASP A 249 12.11 -13.85 3.08
N ARG A 250 10.92 -13.25 2.90
CA ARG A 250 9.66 -13.93 3.22
C ARG A 250 9.42 -15.13 2.30
N LEU A 251 9.64 -14.97 1.00
CA LEU A 251 9.46 -16.07 0.05
C LEU A 251 10.44 -17.21 0.26
N ASN A 252 11.71 -16.90 0.56
CA ASN A 252 12.71 -17.89 0.94
C ASN A 252 12.32 -18.63 2.23
N SER A 253 11.74 -17.93 3.20
CA SER A 253 11.20 -18.56 4.40
C SER A 253 10.06 -19.53 4.07
N VAL A 254 9.16 -19.17 3.15
CA VAL A 254 8.10 -20.07 2.65
C VAL A 254 8.69 -21.29 1.93
N ILE A 255 9.76 -21.12 1.14
CA ILE A 255 10.46 -22.26 0.50
C ILE A 255 11.04 -23.19 1.56
N LYS A 256 11.75 -22.64 2.56
CA LYS A 256 12.36 -23.41 3.66
C LYS A 256 11.31 -24.20 4.45
N LEU A 257 10.19 -23.58 4.80
CA LEU A 257 9.10 -24.24 5.52
C LEU A 257 8.54 -25.45 4.76
N LYS A 258 8.44 -25.37 3.43
CA LYS A 258 7.99 -26.49 2.58
C LYS A 258 9.01 -27.61 2.44
N SER A 259 10.28 -27.35 2.74
CA SER A 259 11.35 -28.35 2.71
C SER A 259 11.59 -29.03 4.06
N ILE A 260 10.89 -28.61 5.12
CA ILE A 260 10.98 -29.27 6.43
C ILE A 260 10.54 -30.72 6.29
N ASN A 261 11.30 -31.64 6.89
CA ASN A 261 11.02 -33.05 6.85
C ASN A 261 9.76 -33.37 7.68
N ASN A 262 8.68 -33.72 7.00
CA ASN A 262 7.40 -34.07 7.63
C ASN A 262 7.46 -35.32 8.53
N LYS A 263 8.59 -36.05 8.55
CA LYS A 263 8.80 -37.17 9.48
C LYS A 263 9.15 -36.71 10.90
N GLU A 264 9.69 -35.50 11.06
CA GLU A 264 10.11 -34.97 12.37
C GLU A 264 9.15 -33.91 12.91
N PHE A 265 8.54 -33.11 12.03
CA PHE A 265 7.64 -32.04 12.41
C PHE A 265 6.39 -32.04 11.53
N ASP A 266 5.21 -31.95 12.16
CA ASP A 266 3.93 -31.74 11.47
C ASP A 266 3.69 -30.23 11.26
N VAL A 267 4.08 -29.71 10.10
CA VAL A 267 3.96 -28.29 9.78
C VAL A 267 2.56 -27.99 9.25
N LYS A 268 1.72 -27.39 10.11
CA LYS A 268 0.35 -26.96 9.78
C LYS A 268 0.23 -25.46 9.60
N LYS A 269 -0.74 -25.02 8.80
CA LYS A 269 -1.12 -23.60 8.81
C LYS A 269 -1.81 -23.30 10.13
N LEU A 270 -1.54 -22.12 10.70
CA LEU A 270 -2.18 -21.72 11.97
C LEU A 270 -3.71 -21.87 11.92
N GLY A 271 -4.37 -21.44 10.84
CA GLY A 271 -5.83 -21.57 10.69
C GLY A 271 -6.37 -23.02 10.60
N GLU A 272 -5.51 -24.03 10.47
CA GLU A 272 -5.90 -25.44 10.55
C GLU A 272 -6.06 -25.90 12.00
N ILE A 273 -5.33 -25.28 12.93
CA ILE A 273 -5.32 -25.63 14.36
C ILE A 273 -6.09 -24.61 15.23
N VAL A 274 -6.45 -23.45 14.67
CA VAL A 274 -7.20 -22.42 15.40
C VAL A 274 -8.32 -21.79 14.59
N ASP A 275 -9.29 -21.24 15.30
CA ASP A 275 -10.31 -20.34 14.79
C ASP A 275 -9.95 -18.88 15.07
N PHE A 276 -10.05 -18.02 14.04
CA PHE A 276 -9.89 -16.58 14.18
C PHE A 276 -11.24 -15.91 14.49
N LYS A 277 -11.43 -15.40 15.71
CA LYS A 277 -12.71 -14.82 16.16
C LYS A 277 -12.78 -13.30 16.08
N SER A 278 -11.68 -12.57 15.83
CA SER A 278 -11.70 -11.09 15.93
C SER A 278 -12.82 -10.41 15.15
N LYS A 279 -13.17 -10.92 13.96
CA LYS A 279 -14.22 -10.32 13.11
C LYS A 279 -15.64 -10.53 13.64
N SER A 280 -15.87 -11.59 14.43
CA SER A 280 -17.18 -11.88 15.01
C SER A 280 -17.39 -11.23 16.39
N ARG A 281 -16.32 -10.79 17.05
CA ARG A 281 -16.41 -10.13 18.36
C ARG A 281 -17.03 -8.73 18.24
N LYS A 282 -17.91 -8.40 19.19
CA LYS A 282 -18.50 -7.06 19.31
C LYS A 282 -17.46 -6.05 19.80
N ASN A 283 -17.55 -4.81 19.30
CA ASN A 283 -16.73 -3.71 19.77
C ASN A 283 -17.47 -2.91 20.86
N LEU A 284 -16.88 -2.80 22.05
CA LEU A 284 -17.48 -2.14 23.21
C LEU A 284 -16.53 -1.08 23.78
N ASN A 285 -17.11 -0.06 24.43
CA ASN A 285 -16.35 0.91 25.21
C ASN A 285 -16.04 0.34 26.59
N VAL A 286 -14.94 0.81 27.19
CA VAL A 286 -14.61 0.56 28.60
C VAL A 286 -15.60 1.29 29.50
N ASN A 287 -15.99 0.64 30.58
CA ASN A 287 -16.83 1.23 31.64
C ASN A 287 -16.47 0.60 33.00
N ASP A 288 -17.34 0.77 34.00
CA ASP A 288 -17.08 0.25 35.34
C ASP A 288 -17.15 -1.28 35.43
N GLU A 289 -17.81 -1.95 34.47
CA GLU A 289 -17.95 -3.41 34.40
C GLU A 289 -16.99 -4.06 33.39
N ILE A 290 -16.60 -3.34 32.34
CA ILE A 290 -15.79 -3.84 31.21
C ILE A 290 -14.41 -3.19 31.25
N LYS A 291 -13.35 -4.01 31.36
CA LYS A 291 -11.94 -3.59 31.41
C LYS A 291 -11.23 -3.81 30.07
N HIS A 292 -10.06 -3.19 29.87
CA HIS A 292 -9.38 -3.22 28.56
C HIS A 292 -7.94 -3.75 28.61
N ILE A 293 -7.72 -4.82 27.86
CA ILE A 293 -6.40 -5.42 27.65
C ILE A 293 -5.75 -4.76 26.42
N SER A 294 -4.73 -3.94 26.66
CA SER A 294 -3.87 -3.35 25.63
C SER A 294 -2.72 -4.29 25.30
N VAL A 295 -2.13 -4.13 24.11
CA VAL A 295 -0.86 -4.79 23.74
C VAL A 295 0.28 -4.37 24.68
N LEU A 296 0.15 -3.25 25.40
CA LEU A 296 1.12 -2.79 26.39
C LEU A 296 1.03 -3.54 27.73
N HIS A 297 -0.09 -4.22 28.01
CA HIS A 297 -0.30 -4.95 29.26
C HIS A 297 0.17 -6.40 29.20
N ILE A 298 0.75 -6.83 28.08
CA ILE A 298 1.26 -8.18 27.91
C ILE A 298 2.74 -8.20 28.31
N ASN A 299 3.03 -8.95 29.36
CA ASN A 299 4.37 -9.14 29.88
C ASN A 299 5.19 -10.07 28.97
N SER A 300 6.52 -10.05 29.12
CA SER A 300 7.43 -10.88 28.31
C SER A 300 7.26 -12.39 28.53
N ASP A 301 6.67 -12.79 29.65
CA ASP A 301 6.34 -14.18 29.99
C ASP A 301 4.94 -14.59 29.52
N SER A 302 4.30 -13.80 28.66
CA SER A 302 2.95 -14.03 28.13
C SER A 302 1.81 -13.94 29.15
N THR A 303 2.06 -13.33 30.32
CA THR A 303 1.02 -12.98 31.29
C THR A 303 0.41 -11.61 31.04
N ILE A 304 -0.77 -11.36 31.60
CA ILE A 304 -1.47 -10.07 31.49
C ILE A 304 -1.30 -9.31 32.81
N ASP A 305 -0.81 -8.07 32.74
CA ASP A 305 -0.88 -7.13 33.85
C ASP A 305 -2.33 -6.61 34.01
N LEU A 306 -3.09 -7.33 34.85
CA LEU A 306 -4.49 -7.02 35.12
C LEU A 306 -4.67 -5.73 35.92
N GLU A 307 -3.70 -5.31 36.72
CA GLU A 307 -3.81 -4.06 37.48
C GLU A 307 -3.79 -2.86 36.52
N GLN A 308 -2.83 -2.82 35.59
CA GLN A 308 -2.79 -1.79 34.56
C GLN A 308 -4.00 -1.87 33.64
N ALA A 309 -4.43 -3.07 33.24
CA ALA A 309 -5.60 -3.25 32.38
C ALA A 309 -6.90 -2.72 33.01
N ARG A 310 -7.07 -2.84 34.33
CA ARG A 310 -8.23 -2.31 35.06
C ARG A 310 -8.25 -0.78 35.13
N GLN A 311 -7.09 -0.15 35.16
CA GLN A 311 -6.95 1.31 35.24
C GLN A 311 -7.01 1.98 33.85
N PHE A 312 -6.77 1.22 32.78
CA PHE A 312 -6.71 1.75 31.42
C PHE A 312 -8.10 2.04 30.83
N LYS A 313 -8.37 3.32 30.55
CA LYS A 313 -9.65 3.82 29.98
C LYS A 313 -9.43 4.50 28.62
N PRO A 314 -9.24 3.74 27.52
CA PRO A 314 -9.08 4.29 26.18
C PRO A 314 -10.40 4.86 25.64
N ILE A 315 -10.30 5.86 24.76
CA ILE A 315 -11.45 6.42 24.03
C ILE A 315 -11.94 5.45 22.94
N SER A 316 -11.03 4.66 22.37
CA SER A 316 -11.34 3.69 21.33
C SER A 316 -12.03 2.45 21.91
N LYS A 317 -13.00 1.91 21.17
CA LYS A 317 -13.62 0.62 21.47
C LYS A 317 -12.62 -0.53 21.35
N GLY A 318 -12.71 -1.49 22.27
CA GLY A 318 -12.02 -2.78 22.20
C GLY A 318 -12.97 -3.91 21.76
N ARG A 319 -12.41 -5.05 21.36
CA ARG A 319 -13.16 -6.25 20.99
C ARG A 319 -13.42 -7.11 22.21
N LEU A 320 -14.67 -7.55 22.40
CA LEU A 320 -15.03 -8.44 23.51
C LEU A 320 -14.18 -9.72 23.50
N CYS A 321 -13.68 -10.08 24.68
CA CYS A 321 -12.90 -11.28 24.94
C CYS A 321 -13.69 -12.24 25.83
N GLU A 322 -13.43 -13.54 25.65
CA GLU A 322 -13.93 -14.61 26.50
C GLU A 322 -12.76 -15.30 27.20
N SER A 323 -13.01 -15.89 28.37
CA SER A 323 -12.02 -16.71 29.08
C SER A 323 -11.51 -17.83 28.16
N GLY A 324 -10.19 -18.05 28.17
CA GLY A 324 -9.54 -19.01 27.27
C GLY A 324 -9.26 -18.48 25.86
N ASP A 325 -9.72 -17.28 25.49
CA ASP A 325 -9.27 -16.64 24.26
C ASP A 325 -7.74 -16.44 24.28
N ILE A 326 -7.09 -16.78 23.17
CA ILE A 326 -5.68 -16.48 22.94
C ILE A 326 -5.59 -15.13 22.23
N LEU A 327 -4.94 -14.16 22.86
CA LEU A 327 -4.70 -12.82 22.32
C LEU A 327 -3.31 -12.78 21.68
N PHE A 328 -3.25 -12.71 20.36
CA PHE A 328 -2.00 -12.66 19.60
C PHE A 328 -1.78 -11.27 18.99
N SER A 329 -0.72 -10.56 19.36
CA SER A 329 -0.43 -9.22 18.81
C SER A 329 -0.09 -9.27 17.32
N LYS A 330 -0.80 -8.48 16.51
CA LYS A 330 -0.49 -8.28 15.07
C LYS A 330 0.54 -7.19 14.82
N ILE A 331 0.99 -6.49 15.86
CA ILE A 331 1.97 -5.42 15.77
C ILE A 331 3.31 -5.85 16.37
N ASN A 332 4.40 -5.35 15.78
CA ASN A 332 5.78 -5.60 16.20
C ASN A 332 6.09 -7.07 16.56
N PRO A 333 6.05 -8.01 15.59
CA PRO A 333 6.24 -9.45 15.86
C PRO A 333 7.62 -9.82 16.43
N ARG A 334 8.56 -8.87 16.49
CA ARG A 334 9.86 -9.04 17.17
C ARG A 334 9.71 -9.18 18.69
N ILE A 335 8.63 -8.64 19.27
CA ILE A 335 8.29 -8.81 20.68
C ILE A 335 7.05 -9.71 20.70
N PRO A 336 7.21 -11.02 20.98
CA PRO A 336 6.06 -11.92 21.06
C PRO A 336 5.18 -11.49 22.23
N ARG A 337 4.03 -10.91 21.91
CA ARG A 337 3.00 -10.51 22.87
C ARG A 337 1.78 -11.38 22.63
N LEU A 338 1.80 -12.51 23.32
CA LEU A 338 0.76 -13.52 23.35
C LEU A 338 0.26 -13.61 24.78
N ALA A 339 -1.04 -13.79 24.99
CA ALA A 339 -1.57 -14.12 26.31
C ALA A 339 -2.87 -14.90 26.20
N VAL A 340 -3.21 -15.64 27.24
CA VAL A 340 -4.53 -16.27 27.40
C VAL A 340 -5.37 -15.39 28.31
N VAL A 341 -6.61 -15.13 27.92
CA VAL A 341 -7.56 -14.39 28.77
C VAL A 341 -7.91 -15.29 29.96
N PRO A 342 -7.65 -14.85 31.20
CA PRO A 342 -7.87 -15.67 32.38
C PRO A 342 -9.36 -15.89 32.66
N GLU A 343 -9.67 -16.99 33.33
CA GLU A 343 -10.99 -17.21 33.92
C GLU A 343 -11.19 -16.22 35.08
N THR A 344 -12.10 -15.26 34.91
CA THR A 344 -12.44 -14.28 35.92
C THR A 344 -13.93 -13.92 35.83
N ASN A 345 -14.45 -13.30 36.88
CA ASN A 345 -15.81 -12.74 36.86
C ASN A 345 -15.87 -11.35 36.17
N GLU A 346 -14.74 -10.84 35.68
CA GLU A 346 -14.65 -9.53 35.02
C GLU A 346 -14.85 -9.68 33.51
N ALA A 347 -15.54 -8.71 32.89
CA ALA A 347 -15.64 -8.64 31.44
C ALA A 347 -14.44 -7.89 30.86
N PHE A 348 -13.81 -8.46 29.83
CA PHE A 348 -12.69 -7.83 29.14
C PHE A 348 -13.01 -7.53 27.68
N VAL A 349 -12.49 -6.41 27.21
CA VAL A 349 -12.24 -6.16 25.79
C VAL A 349 -10.73 -6.09 25.55
N CYS A 350 -10.28 -6.39 24.34
CA CYS A 350 -8.89 -6.19 23.94
C CYS A 350 -8.74 -5.15 22.82
N SER A 351 -7.53 -4.62 22.74
CA SER A 351 -7.03 -3.78 21.66
C SER A 351 -7.33 -4.36 20.26
N ASN A 352 -7.62 -3.50 19.29
CA ASN A 352 -7.89 -3.90 17.90
C ASN A 352 -6.65 -4.50 17.19
N GLU A 353 -5.48 -4.26 17.75
CA GLU A 353 -4.18 -4.77 17.33
C GLU A 353 -4.00 -6.26 17.63
N PHE A 354 -4.81 -6.82 18.55
CA PHE A 354 -4.83 -8.27 18.76
C PHE A 354 -5.61 -9.00 17.66
N GLU A 355 -5.16 -10.21 17.36
CA GLU A 355 -5.96 -11.27 16.80
C GLU A 355 -6.45 -12.16 17.95
N ILE A 356 -7.75 -12.44 17.99
CA ILE A 356 -8.40 -13.28 19.00
C ILE A 356 -8.57 -14.66 18.39
N ILE A 357 -8.03 -15.66 19.08
CA ILE A 357 -7.84 -17.00 18.57
C ILE A 357 -8.37 -18.03 19.57
N ASN A 358 -9.11 -19.03 19.10
CA ASN A 358 -9.44 -20.23 19.88
C ASN A 358 -8.80 -21.46 19.25
N VAL A 359 -8.28 -22.37 20.08
CA VAL A 359 -7.79 -23.66 19.63
C VAL A 359 -8.97 -24.47 19.10
N LYS A 360 -8.78 -25.16 17.96
CA LYS A 360 -9.75 -26.14 17.48
C LYS A 360 -9.55 -27.43 18.24
N ASP A 361 -10.65 -28.01 18.69
CA ASP A 361 -10.66 -29.32 19.34
C ASP A 361 -10.12 -30.43 18.43
#